data_AF-A0A510XA52-F1
#
_entry.id   AF-A0A510XA52-F1
#
_cell.length_a   1.000
_cell.length_b   1.000
_cell.length_c   1.000
_cell.angle_alpha   90.00
_cell.angle_beta   90.00
_cell.angle_gamma   90.00
#
_symmetry.space_group_name_H-M   'P 1'
#
loop_
_entity.id
_entity.type
_entity.pdbx_description
1 polymer ?
#
loop_
_entity_poly.entity_id
_entity_poly.type
_entity_poly.pdbx_seq_one_letter_code
_entity_poly.pdbx_strand_id
1 'polypeptide(L)' 'MAEQQTQTIRIDGKDYDTAELSEAARNQVVNLRVTDQEIQRLQQQVAIAQTARRAYADALKAELERVEH' A
#
# COMPACT_ATOMS: atom_id res chain seq x y z
N MET A 1 30.65 26.51 6.64
CA MET A 1 30.71 25.11 6.17
C MET A 1 29.30 24.57 6.32
N ALA A 2 28.60 24.32 5.21
CA ALA A 2 27.21 23.90 5.26
C ALA A 2 27.14 22.45 5.75
N GLU A 3 26.45 22.24 6.86
CA GLU A 3 26.15 20.92 7.40
C GLU A 3 25.29 20.18 6.38
N GLN A 4 25.91 19.27 5.61
CA GLN A 4 25.20 18.36 4.74
C GLN A 4 24.36 17.45 5.63
N GLN A 5 23.07 17.74 5.77
CA GLN A 5 22.12 16.85 6.44
C GLN A 5 22.06 15.54 5.66
N THR A 6 22.77 14.53 6.16
CA THR A 6 22.74 13.16 5.70
C THR A 6 21.30 12.64 5.79
N GLN A 7 20.56 12.65 4.69
CA GLN A 7 19.23 12.03 4.67
C GLN A 7 19.44 10.53 4.51
N THR A 8 19.26 9.77 5.58
CA THR A 8 19.22 8.31 5.51
C THR A 8 17.82 7.86 5.10
N ILE A 9 17.73 6.99 4.10
CA ILE A 9 16.48 6.38 3.66
C ILE A 9 16.51 4.89 4.01
N ARG A 10 15.40 4.39 4.53
CA ARG A 10 15.24 2.97 4.85
C ARG A 10 14.58 2.25 3.69
N ILE A 11 15.26 1.27 3.10
CA ILE A 11 14.76 0.42 2.02
C ILE A 11 14.97 -1.03 2.46
N ASP A 12 13.91 -1.84 2.43
CA ASP A 12 13.95 -3.26 2.85
C ASP A 12 14.57 -3.50 4.24
N GLY A 13 14.34 -2.56 5.16
CA GLY A 13 14.87 -2.64 6.53
C GLY A 13 16.35 -2.31 6.69
N LYS A 14 17.04 -1.92 5.61
CA LYS A 14 18.40 -1.38 5.62
C LYS A 14 18.37 0.14 5.45
N ASP A 15 19.19 0.82 6.24
CA ASP A 15 19.34 2.26 6.14
C ASP A 15 20.47 2.57 5.13
N TYR A 16 20.16 3.41 4.15
CA TYR A 16 21.08 3.85 3.11
C TYR A 16 21.26 5.37 3.21
N ASP A 17 22.51 5.82 3.18
CA ASP A 17 22.79 7.25 3.05
C ASP A 17 22.44 7.71 1.63
N THR A 18 21.51 8.65 1.51
CA THR A 18 21.15 9.21 0.20
C THR A 18 22.35 9.86 -0.49
N ALA A 19 23.31 10.41 0.25
CA ALA A 19 24.52 11.01 -0.30
C ALA A 19 25.40 9.98 -1.03
N GLU A 20 25.40 8.73 -0.56
CA GLU A 20 26.19 7.63 -1.13
C GLU A 20 25.46 6.89 -2.27
N LEU A 21 24.17 7.13 -2.47
CA LEU A 21 23.39 6.51 -3.54
C LEU A 21 23.69 7.13 -4.89
N SER A 22 23.94 6.28 -5.88
CA SER A 22 24.00 6.68 -7.29
C SER A 22 22.67 7.28 -7.76
N GLU A 23 22.72 8.12 -8.80
CA GLU A 23 21.51 8.71 -9.38
C GLU A 23 20.50 7.64 -9.83
N ALA A 24 21.00 6.56 -10.44
CA ALA A 24 20.18 5.42 -10.83
C ALA A 24 19.50 4.76 -9.62
N ALA A 25 20.23 4.57 -8.50
CA ALA A 25 19.66 4.02 -7.28
C ALA A 25 18.55 4.93 -6.72
N ARG A 26 18.80 6.24 -6.63
CA ARG A 26 17.80 7.23 -6.17
C ARG A 26 16.51 7.18 -6.99
N ASN A 27 16.61 7.05 -8.31
CA ASN A 27 15.45 6.92 -9.19
C ASN A 27 14.64 5.64 -8.88
N GLN A 28 15.31 4.52 -8.62
CA GLN A 28 14.61 3.29 -8.23
C GLN A 28 13.91 3.41 -6.88
N VAL A 29 14.49 4.14 -5.91
CA VAL A 29 13.81 4.44 -4.64
C VAL A 29 12.52 5.19 -4.87
N VAL A 30 12.52 6.21 -5.74
CA VAL A 30 11.32 6.97 -6.05
C VAL A 30 10.26 6.06 -6.68
N ASN A 31 10.65 5.23 -7.64
CA ASN A 31 9.74 4.26 -8.28
C ASN A 31 9.14 3.27 -7.27
N LEU A 32 9.95 2.76 -6.35
CA LEU A 32 9.49 1.87 -5.28
C LEU A 32 8.46 2.57 -4.39
N ARG A 33 8.75 3.77 -3.90
CA ARG A 33 7.81 4.53 -3.06
C ARG A 33 6.48 4.79 -3.74
N VAL A 34 6.49 5.17 -5.01
CA VAL A 34 5.26 5.39 -5.79
C VAL A 34 4.49 4.08 -5.95
N THR A 35 5.20 2.98 -6.22
CA THR A 35 4.58 1.66 -6.35
C THR A 35 3.96 1.20 -5.02
N ASP A 36 4.65 1.39 -3.89
CA ASP A 36 4.14 1.07 -2.56
C ASP A 36 2.88 1.87 -2.23
N GLN A 37 2.84 3.15 -2.57
CA GLN A 37 1.66 4.00 -2.41
C GLN A 37 0.48 3.48 -3.25
N GLU A 38 0.71 3.08 -4.50
CA GLU A 38 -0.34 2.49 -5.33
C GLU A 38 -0.83 1.14 -4.78
N ILE A 39 0.07 0.29 -4.27
CA ILE A 39 -0.30 -0.96 -3.60
C ILE A 39 -1.21 -0.68 -2.40
N GLN A 40 -0.86 0.28 -1.54
CA GLN A 40 -1.69 0.67 -0.41
C GLN A 40 -3.07 1.18 -0.85
N ARG A 41 -3.11 2.00 -1.90
CA ARG A 41 -4.37 2.49 -2.48
C ARG A 41 -5.26 1.34 -2.97
N LEU A 42 -4.68 0.38 -3.69
CA LEU A 42 -5.39 -0.80 -4.18
C LEU A 42 -5.90 -1.68 -3.02
N GLN A 43 -5.08 -1.90 -1.98
CA GLN A 43 -5.49 -2.63 -0.78
C GLN A 43 -6.70 -1.98 -0.10
N GLN A 44 -6.75 -0.65 -0.05
CA GLN A 44 -7.90 0.06 0.50
C GLN A 44 -9.17 -0.14 -0.36
N GLN A 45 -9.04 -0.11 -1.69
CA GLN A 45 -10.15 -0.43 -2.59
C GLN A 45 -10.65 -1.87 -2.43
N VAL A 46 -9.73 -2.83 -2.24
CA VAL A 46 -10.07 -4.22 -1.97
C VAL A 46 -10.84 -4.35 -0.65
N ALA A 47 -10.41 -3.66 0.42
CA ALA A 47 -11.11 -3.69 1.71
C ALA A 47 -12.56 -3.15 1.61
N ILE A 48 -12.76 -2.07 0.83
CA ILE A 48 -14.10 -1.54 0.55
C ILE A 48 -14.94 -2.58 -0.19
N ALA A 49 -14.41 -3.18 -1.26
CA ALA A 49 -15.11 -4.19 -2.04
C ALA A 49 -15.46 -5.44 -1.21
N GLN A 50 -14.56 -5.88 -0.32
CA GLN A 50 -14.81 -7.00 0.59
C GLN A 50 -15.96 -6.70 1.56
N THR A 51 -16.03 -5.47 2.08
CA THR A 51 -17.13 -5.03 2.94
C THR A 51 -18.46 -5.09 2.21
N ALA A 52 -18.53 -4.52 0.99
CA ALA A 52 -19.72 -4.58 0.16
C ALA A 52 -20.14 -6.02 -0.17
N ARG A 53 -19.18 -6.87 -0.56
CA ARG A 53 -19.42 -8.29 -0.83
C ARG A 53 -20.04 -9.00 0.37
N ARG A 54 -19.55 -8.72 1.59
CA ARG A 54 -20.10 -9.31 2.82
C ARG A 54 -21.54 -8.88 3.05
N ALA A 55 -21.83 -7.58 2.92
CA ALA A 55 -23.18 -7.06 3.05
C ALA A 55 -24.15 -7.72 2.05
N TYR A 56 -23.73 -7.89 0.79
CA TYR A 56 -24.55 -8.57 -0.22
C TYR A 56 -24.75 -10.06 0.07
N ALA A 57 -23.73 -10.75 0.58
CA ALA A 57 -23.84 -12.15 0.98
C ALA A 57 -24.82 -12.32 2.16
N ASP A 58 -24.75 -11.43 3.16
CA ASP A 58 -25.66 -11.44 4.30
C ASP A 58 -27.10 -11.15 3.87
N ALA A 59 -27.32 -10.18 2.97
CA ALA A 59 -28.63 -9.89 2.40
C ALA A 59 -29.19 -11.07 1.60
N LEU A 60 -28.37 -11.73 0.77
CA LEU A 60 -28.77 -12.92 0.04
C LEU A 60 -29.17 -14.05 0.99
N LYS A 61 -28.38 -14.29 2.04
CA LYS A 61 -28.68 -15.31 3.04
C LYS A 61 -30.04 -15.06 3.70
N ALA A 62 -30.32 -13.81 4.09
CA ALA A 62 -31.59 -13.44 4.68
C ALA A 62 -32.78 -13.67 3.72
N GLU A 63 -32.61 -13.45 2.41
CA GLU A 63 -33.67 -13.74 1.43
C GLU A 63 -33.90 -15.24 1.27
N LEU A 64 -32.84 -16.05 1.22
CA LEU A 64 -32.95 -17.50 1.11
C LEU A 64 -33.66 -18.12 2.32
N GLU A 65 -33.33 -17.68 3.54
CA GLU A 65 -34.01 -18.12 4.77
C GLU A 65 -35.51 -17.78 4.78
N ARG A 66 -35.93 -16.73 4.07
CA ARG A 66 -37.35 -16.35 3.96
C ARG A 66 -38.13 -17.20 2.97
N VAL A 67 -37.46 -17.81 1.98
CA VAL A 67 -38.08 -18.66 0.97
C VAL A 67 -38.17 -20.13 1.44
N GLU A 68 -37.31 -20.55 2.37
CA GLU A 68 -37.32 -21.92 2.92
C GLU A 68 -38.32 -22.15 4.07
N HIS A 69 -39.18 -21.17 4.38
CA HIS A 69 -40.29 -21.26 5.33
C HIS A 69 -41.66 -21.13 4.64
#